data_AF-A0A425WKC8-F1
#
_entry.id   AF-A0A425WKC8-F1
#
_cell.length_a   1.000
_cell.length_b   1.000
_cell.length_c   1.000
_cell.angle_alpha   90.00
_cell.angle_beta   90.00
_cell.angle_gamma   90.00
#
_symmetry.space_group_name_H-M   'P 1'
#
loop_
_entity.id
_entity.type
_entity.pdbx_description
1 polymer ?
#
loop_
_entity_poly.entity_id
_entity_poly.type
_entity_poly.pdbx_seq_one_letter_code
_entity_poly.pdbx_strand_id
1 'polypeptide(L)'
;MSESRPQKLPKSLIFSAGGALLLAIAIFSLFIDRTFCRYLCPLGAVFVISKIRLFHIRKKDTRCGRCHICTDAFIMGIDTGGSSVVTSGECIDCFRCADACPSANLMAPSCEAAAATAAPLAFTGMVCIGTIAAERPVPETAATTSAASSQGLYQDSTYTGSDQGYKDTTSVSVTVESSAFSSIEVLSYADDRQFFEKASSTVITEILSPQSTEVAAVSGATFSSEGIMAAVQDALESGAITERADTRSNDAQESSSASTKSSSAAGAFADVADGTYTGSGTGLRGTTTVSGTVEGGRVTSITAISYEDDAPYFQKALSGMAEEIVSAQSLDVDTVSGATYSSNSILEAVADATGLDFTNLNLSRTAGHGGKWA
;
A
#
# COMPACT_ATOMS: atom_id res chain seq x y z
N MET A 1 -50.96 -9.15 -9.30
CA MET A 1 -50.49 -9.96 -8.16
C MET A 1 -50.42 -11.42 -8.60
N SER A 2 -49.22 -11.92 -8.89
CA SER A 2 -48.94 -13.32 -9.20
C SER A 2 -48.19 -13.89 -8.01
N GLU A 3 -48.91 -14.61 -7.15
CA GLU A 3 -48.41 -15.19 -5.91
C GLU A 3 -47.53 -16.41 -6.23
N SER A 4 -46.22 -16.26 -6.04
CA SER A 4 -45.24 -17.34 -6.18
C SER A 4 -45.37 -18.32 -5.02
N ARG A 5 -46.02 -19.46 -5.26
CA ARG A 5 -46.11 -20.56 -4.28
C ARG A 5 -44.71 -21.12 -3.98
N PRO A 6 -44.34 -21.34 -2.70
CA PRO A 6 -43.09 -21.98 -2.35
C PRO A 6 -43.12 -23.45 -2.78
N GLN A 7 -42.25 -23.83 -3.73
CA GLN A 7 -42.06 -25.22 -4.10
C GLN A 7 -41.38 -25.94 -2.93
N LYS A 8 -42.15 -26.80 -2.24
CA LYS A 8 -41.62 -27.73 -1.24
C LYS A 8 -40.63 -28.67 -1.92
N LEU A 9 -39.36 -28.61 -1.54
CA LEU A 9 -38.35 -29.56 -2.01
C LEU A 9 -38.81 -31.00 -1.73
N PRO A 10 -38.79 -31.90 -2.73
CA PRO A 10 -39.21 -33.28 -2.55
C PRO A 10 -38.24 -34.00 -1.61
N LYS A 11 -38.77 -34.60 -0.53
CA LYS A 11 -38.02 -35.36 0.48
C LYS A 11 -37.21 -36.53 -0.11
N SER A 12 -37.50 -36.96 -1.34
CA SER A 12 -36.77 -38.00 -2.05
C SER A 12 -35.38 -37.58 -2.53
N LEU A 13 -35.08 -36.28 -2.65
CA LEU A 13 -33.76 -35.82 -3.08
C LEU A 13 -32.68 -36.04 -2.01
N ILE A 14 -33.06 -35.93 -0.73
CA ILE A 14 -32.17 -36.11 0.44
C ILE A 14 -31.76 -37.58 0.61
N PHE A 15 -32.62 -38.52 0.21
CA PHE A 15 -32.35 -39.97 0.26
C PHE A 15 -31.77 -40.56 -1.03
N SER A 16 -31.51 -39.73 -2.05
CA SER A 16 -30.77 -40.17 -3.23
C SER A 16 -29.30 -40.44 -2.87
N ALA A 17 -28.63 -41.34 -3.59
CA ALA A 17 -27.20 -41.59 -3.41
C ALA A 17 -26.35 -40.29 -3.50
N GLY A 18 -26.82 -39.30 -4.27
CA GLY A 18 -26.22 -37.97 -4.35
C GLY A 18 -26.45 -37.12 -3.08
N GLY A 19 -27.64 -37.19 -2.49
CA GLY A 19 -27.94 -36.51 -1.21
C GLY A 19 -27.11 -37.06 -0.05
N ALA A 20 -26.96 -38.37 0.02
CA ALA A 20 -26.09 -39.02 1.00
C ALA A 20 -24.60 -38.66 0.79
N LEU A 21 -24.13 -38.59 -0.46
CA LEU A 21 -22.76 -38.17 -0.79
C LEU A 21 -22.50 -36.71 -0.42
N LEU A 22 -23.42 -35.78 -0.75
CA LEU A 22 -23.27 -34.37 -0.39
C LEU A 22 -23.29 -34.14 1.12
N LEU A 23 -24.14 -34.87 1.84
CA LEU A 23 -24.21 -34.79 3.30
C LEU A 23 -22.94 -35.34 3.95
N ALA A 24 -22.35 -36.41 3.42
CA ALA A 24 -21.06 -36.94 3.87
C ALA A 24 -19.91 -35.94 3.63
N ILE A 25 -19.86 -35.29 2.46
CA ILE A 25 -18.86 -34.25 2.14
C ILE A 25 -19.03 -33.05 3.09
N ALA A 26 -20.27 -32.60 3.32
CA ALA A 26 -20.55 -31.48 4.21
C ALA A 26 -20.14 -31.76 5.66
N ILE A 27 -20.42 -32.97 6.17
CA ILE A 27 -19.96 -33.39 7.51
C ILE A 27 -18.43 -33.44 7.55
N PHE A 28 -17.77 -33.99 6.53
CA PHE A 28 -16.32 -34.07 6.49
C PHE A 28 -15.64 -32.69 6.43
N SER A 29 -16.28 -31.70 5.78
CA SER A 29 -15.84 -30.30 5.79
C SER A 29 -15.97 -29.59 7.13
N LEU A 30 -16.70 -30.15 8.10
CA LEU A 30 -16.74 -29.62 9.46
C LEU A 30 -15.59 -30.12 10.34
N PHE A 31 -14.99 -31.26 10.01
CA PHE A 31 -13.91 -31.86 10.81
C PHE A 31 -12.50 -31.51 10.34
N ILE A 32 -12.35 -31.17 9.05
CA ILE A 32 -11.06 -30.83 8.47
C ILE A 32 -11.23 -29.56 7.65
N ASP A 33 -10.53 -28.51 8.06
CA ASP A 33 -10.53 -27.23 7.37
C ASP A 33 -10.15 -27.41 5.89
N ARG A 34 -10.98 -26.86 5.00
CA ARG A 34 -10.73 -26.77 3.55
C ARG A 34 -10.59 -28.13 2.83
N THR A 35 -11.22 -29.20 3.31
CA THR A 35 -11.22 -30.54 2.67
C THR A 35 -11.63 -30.54 1.21
N PHE A 36 -12.66 -29.78 0.87
CA PHE A 36 -13.12 -29.68 -0.52
C PHE A 36 -11.99 -29.19 -1.43
N CYS A 37 -11.36 -28.07 -1.06
CA CYS A 37 -10.28 -27.47 -1.83
C CYS A 37 -9.01 -28.35 -1.83
N ARG A 38 -8.76 -29.10 -0.75
CA ARG A 38 -7.54 -29.89 -0.57
C ARG A 38 -7.59 -31.27 -1.22
N TYR A 39 -8.71 -31.97 -1.14
CA TYR A 39 -8.81 -33.39 -1.51
C TYR A 39 -9.86 -33.70 -2.58
N LEU A 40 -10.91 -32.88 -2.69
CA LEU A 40 -12.01 -33.10 -3.62
C LEU A 40 -11.90 -32.27 -4.91
N CYS A 41 -11.23 -31.12 -4.83
CA CYS A 41 -11.00 -30.25 -5.98
C CYS A 41 -10.02 -30.94 -6.94
N PRO A 42 -10.32 -31.05 -8.24
CA PRO A 42 -9.44 -31.71 -9.22
C PRO A 42 -8.05 -31.05 -9.29
N LEU A 43 -7.94 -29.73 -9.09
CA LEU A 43 -6.65 -29.05 -8.94
C LEU A 43 -5.94 -29.43 -7.64
N GLY A 44 -6.65 -29.47 -6.51
CA GLY A 44 -6.09 -29.85 -5.21
C GLY A 44 -5.56 -31.29 -5.19
N ALA A 45 -6.32 -32.23 -5.74
CA ALA A 45 -5.90 -33.63 -5.88
C ALA A 45 -4.63 -33.79 -6.73
N VAL A 46 -4.46 -32.97 -7.78
CA VAL A 46 -3.24 -32.94 -8.61
C VAL A 46 -2.05 -32.39 -7.83
N PHE A 47 -2.23 -31.34 -7.02
CA PHE A 47 -1.15 -30.80 -6.18
C PHE A 47 -0.73 -31.74 -5.05
N VAL A 48 -1.64 -32.56 -4.52
CA VAL A 48 -1.31 -33.63 -3.55
C VAL A 48 -0.47 -34.75 -4.19
N ILE A 49 -0.65 -35.02 -5.49
CA ILE A 49 0.14 -35.99 -6.26
C ILE A 49 1.49 -35.40 -6.72
N SER A 50 1.61 -34.07 -6.79
CA SER A 50 2.86 -33.36 -7.11
C SER A 50 3.84 -33.37 -5.92
N LYS A 51 4.32 -34.57 -5.60
CA LYS A 51 5.35 -34.82 -4.57
C LYS A 51 6.77 -34.45 -5.05
N ILE A 52 6.91 -34.03 -6.31
CA ILE A 52 8.18 -33.66 -6.95
C ILE A 52 8.36 -32.15 -6.76
N ARG A 53 8.85 -31.75 -5.59
CA ARG A 53 9.25 -30.36 -5.34
C ARG A 53 10.73 -30.22 -5.63
N LEU A 54 11.07 -29.53 -6.72
CA LEU A 54 12.46 -29.19 -7.03
C LEU A 54 13.03 -28.18 -6.03
N PHE A 55 12.18 -27.33 -5.46
CA PHE A 55 12.60 -26.21 -4.62
C PHE A 55 12.02 -26.35 -3.22
N HIS A 56 12.90 -26.67 -2.26
CA HIS A 56 12.54 -26.74 -0.86
C HIS A 56 13.00 -25.48 -0.12
N ILE A 57 12.10 -24.92 0.68
CA ILE A 57 12.45 -23.83 1.61
C ILE A 57 13.33 -24.40 2.72
N ARG A 58 14.55 -23.87 2.83
CA ARG A 58 15.53 -24.28 3.86
C ARG A 58 15.74 -23.16 4.88
N LYS A 59 15.71 -23.51 6.16
CA LYS A 59 16.04 -22.63 7.28
C LYS A 59 17.50 -22.86 7.66
N LYS A 60 18.31 -21.80 7.67
CA LYS A 60 19.73 -21.91 8.05
C LYS A 60 19.82 -21.89 9.58
N ASP A 61 20.28 -22.98 10.18
CA ASP A 61 20.12 -23.27 11.63
C ASP A 61 20.79 -22.22 12.55
N THR A 62 21.80 -21.51 12.07
CA THR A 62 22.64 -20.63 12.90
C THR A 62 21.95 -19.39 13.46
N ARG A 63 20.76 -19.02 12.96
CA ARG A 63 19.98 -17.84 13.41
C ARG A 63 18.48 -18.12 13.56
N CYS A 64 18.06 -19.38 13.53
CA CYS A 64 16.63 -19.75 13.62
C CYS A 64 16.22 -19.97 15.08
N GLY A 65 15.44 -19.04 15.65
CA GLY A 65 14.85 -19.19 16.99
C GLY A 65 13.48 -19.90 16.99
N ARG A 66 12.91 -20.17 18.17
CA ARG A 66 11.54 -20.69 18.34
C ARG A 66 10.47 -19.59 18.22
N CYS A 67 10.58 -18.73 17.21
CA CYS A 67 9.73 -17.55 17.07
C CYS A 67 8.35 -17.82 16.42
N HIS A 68 8.14 -19.01 15.83
CA HIS A 68 6.90 -19.42 15.15
C HIS A 68 6.37 -18.53 14.00
N ILE A 69 7.04 -17.42 13.68
CA ILE A 69 6.67 -16.46 12.62
C ILE A 69 6.42 -17.13 11.26
N CYS A 70 7.24 -18.11 10.87
CA CYS A 70 7.05 -18.82 9.59
C CYS A 70 5.77 -19.67 9.55
N THR A 71 5.28 -20.12 10.72
CA THR A 71 4.03 -20.87 10.84
C THR A 71 2.83 -19.93 10.81
N ASP A 72 2.95 -18.75 11.42
CA ASP A 72 1.89 -17.73 11.42
C ASP A 72 1.73 -17.04 10.06
N ALA A 73 2.83 -16.78 9.36
CA ALA A 73 2.83 -16.17 8.03
C ALA A 73 2.27 -17.10 6.94
N PHE A 74 2.15 -18.39 7.24
CA PHE A 74 1.78 -19.38 6.26
C PHE A 74 0.26 -19.58 6.19
N ILE A 75 -0.31 -19.24 5.02
CA ILE A 75 -1.75 -19.16 4.77
C ILE A 75 -2.48 -20.50 4.99
N MET A 76 -1.78 -21.64 4.90
CA MET A 76 -2.38 -22.97 5.07
C MET A 76 -2.03 -23.63 6.42
N GLY A 77 -1.54 -22.88 7.42
CA GLY A 77 -1.34 -23.34 8.81
C GLY A 77 -0.40 -24.52 9.03
N ILE A 78 0.76 -24.58 8.36
CA ILE A 78 1.78 -25.64 8.56
C ILE A 78 2.65 -25.29 9.76
N ASP A 79 2.73 -26.21 10.70
CA ASP A 79 3.79 -26.16 11.71
C ASP A 79 5.14 -26.49 11.06
N THR A 80 6.02 -25.49 11.02
CA THR A 80 7.39 -25.63 10.52
C THR A 80 8.40 -25.58 11.67
N GLY A 81 7.94 -25.63 12.92
CA GLY A 81 8.77 -25.63 14.11
C GLY A 81 9.76 -26.79 14.14
N GLY A 82 11.03 -26.49 14.47
CA GLY A 82 12.06 -27.51 14.72
C GLY A 82 12.62 -28.25 13.52
N SER A 83 12.14 -28.02 12.30
CA SER A 83 12.67 -28.63 11.08
C SER A 83 13.45 -27.63 10.23
N SER A 84 14.67 -27.99 9.84
CA SER A 84 15.54 -27.15 8.98
C SER A 84 15.08 -27.08 7.52
N VAL A 85 14.14 -27.94 7.11
CA VAL A 85 13.58 -27.99 5.76
C VAL A 85 12.07 -28.14 5.85
N VAL A 86 11.33 -27.37 5.05
CA VAL A 86 9.87 -27.50 4.93
C VAL A 86 9.56 -28.59 3.89
N THR A 87 9.06 -29.74 4.36
CA THR A 87 8.76 -30.92 3.53
C THR A 87 7.26 -31.27 3.50
N SER A 88 6.42 -30.41 4.07
CA SER A 88 4.98 -30.60 4.14
C SER A 88 4.33 -30.52 2.76
N GLY A 89 3.53 -31.54 2.41
CA GLY A 89 2.75 -31.61 1.15
C GLY A 89 1.71 -30.50 0.97
N GLU A 90 1.51 -29.70 2.02
CA GLU A 90 0.59 -28.57 2.10
C GLU A 90 1.24 -27.24 1.68
N CYS A 91 2.57 -27.16 1.65
CA CYS A 91 3.26 -25.92 1.27
C CYS A 91 3.13 -25.71 -0.25
N ILE A 92 2.62 -24.56 -0.67
CA ILE A 92 2.47 -24.23 -2.10
C ILE A 92 3.64 -23.40 -2.64
N ASP A 93 4.73 -23.32 -1.86
CA ASP A 93 5.96 -22.59 -2.19
C ASP A 93 5.72 -21.12 -2.57
N CYS A 94 4.78 -20.46 -1.87
CA CYS A 94 4.46 -19.04 -2.05
C CYS A 94 5.47 -18.05 -1.44
N PHE A 95 6.51 -18.55 -0.76
CA PHE A 95 7.60 -17.79 -0.13
C PHE A 95 7.25 -16.70 0.89
N ARG A 96 5.98 -16.50 1.29
CA ARG A 96 5.60 -15.54 2.36
C ARG A 96 6.35 -15.69 3.67
N CYS A 97 6.73 -16.91 4.05
CA CYS A 97 7.51 -17.15 5.25
C CYS A 97 8.96 -16.65 5.14
N ALA A 98 9.50 -16.50 3.93
CA ALA A 98 10.79 -15.86 3.68
C ALA A 98 10.68 -14.34 3.88
N ASP A 99 9.62 -13.71 3.36
CA ASP A 99 9.37 -12.27 3.50
C ASP A 99 9.10 -11.86 4.95
N ALA A 100 8.35 -12.67 5.69
CA ALA A 100 8.03 -12.41 7.09
C ALA A 100 9.21 -12.66 8.05
N CYS A 101 10.32 -13.25 7.59
CA CYS A 101 11.42 -13.64 8.48
C CYS A 101 12.33 -12.44 8.81
N PRO A 102 12.34 -11.96 10.07
CA PRO A 102 13.14 -10.79 10.45
C PRO A 102 14.66 -11.04 10.39
N SER A 103 15.09 -12.31 10.41
CA SER A 103 16.50 -12.68 10.33
C SER A 103 16.97 -13.03 8.90
N ALA A 104 16.09 -12.88 7.89
CA ALA A 104 16.36 -13.21 6.48
C ALA A 104 17.04 -14.59 6.34
N ASN A 105 16.56 -15.56 7.13
CA ASN A 105 17.28 -16.79 7.42
C ASN A 105 16.75 -18.00 6.63
N LEU A 106 15.85 -17.74 5.68
CA LEU A 106 15.33 -18.73 4.74
C LEU A 106 16.03 -18.52 3.40
N MET A 107 16.59 -19.59 2.87
CA MET A 107 17.05 -19.62 1.48
C MET A 107 15.86 -20.07 0.64
N ALA A 108 15.21 -19.12 -0.02
CA ALA A 108 14.48 -19.40 -1.25
C ALA A 108 15.53 -19.55 -2.36
N PRO A 109 15.47 -20.60 -3.19
CA PRO A 109 16.28 -20.61 -4.40
C PRO A 109 15.80 -19.46 -5.28
N SER A 110 16.61 -18.39 -5.41
CA SER A 110 16.44 -17.48 -6.53
C SER A 110 16.56 -18.30 -7.81
N CYS A 111 15.78 -17.92 -8.83
CA CYS A 111 15.71 -18.60 -10.13
C CYS A 111 17.08 -18.75 -10.82
N GLU A 112 18.13 -18.11 -10.32
CA GLU A 112 19.50 -18.17 -10.83
C GLU A 112 20.23 -19.49 -10.50
N ALA A 113 19.79 -20.24 -9.48
CA ALA A 113 20.52 -21.44 -9.04
C ALA A 113 20.17 -22.74 -9.79
N ALA A 114 19.15 -22.73 -10.66
CA ALA A 114 18.74 -23.91 -11.43
C ALA A 114 19.35 -23.96 -12.86
N ALA A 115 20.24 -23.03 -13.20
CA ALA A 115 20.87 -22.96 -14.52
C ALA A 115 22.25 -23.65 -14.60
N ALA A 116 22.68 -24.35 -13.55
CA ALA A 116 23.94 -25.10 -13.57
C ALA A 116 23.69 -26.61 -13.47
N THR A 117 24.03 -27.31 -14.56
CA THR A 117 24.16 -28.77 -14.70
C THR A 117 22.86 -29.55 -14.97
N ALA A 118 22.49 -29.68 -16.24
CA ALA A 118 22.49 -30.96 -16.94
C ALA A 118 22.12 -30.78 -18.42
N ALA A 119 22.91 -31.43 -19.26
CA ALA A 119 22.80 -31.44 -20.71
C ALA A 119 21.46 -32.04 -21.21
N PRO A 120 21.10 -31.82 -22.49
CA PRO A 120 19.75 -31.94 -23.02
C PRO A 120 19.38 -33.41 -23.29
N LEU A 121 18.12 -33.58 -23.73
CA LEU A 121 17.43 -34.78 -24.21
C LEU A 121 16.41 -35.32 -23.19
N ALA A 122 15.16 -35.62 -23.51
CA ALA A 122 14.44 -35.51 -24.76
C ALA A 122 12.98 -35.92 -24.45
N PHE A 123 12.04 -35.30 -25.16
CA PHE A 123 10.65 -35.72 -25.34
C PHE A 123 9.65 -35.60 -24.17
N THR A 124 8.51 -35.04 -24.57
CA THR A 124 7.15 -35.20 -24.04
C THR A 124 6.80 -34.55 -22.71
N GLY A 125 5.95 -33.50 -22.78
CA GLY A 125 5.14 -33.13 -21.63
C GLY A 125 4.64 -31.69 -21.60
N MET A 126 4.10 -31.20 -22.71
CA MET A 126 3.30 -29.98 -22.81
C MET A 126 2.36 -29.80 -21.59
N VAL A 127 2.51 -28.71 -20.84
CA VAL A 127 1.53 -27.61 -20.65
C VAL A 127 2.17 -26.62 -19.65
N CYS A 128 2.97 -25.70 -20.19
CA CYS A 128 3.09 -24.34 -19.65
C CYS A 128 2.52 -23.42 -20.73
N ILE A 129 1.18 -23.36 -20.80
CA ILE A 129 0.50 -22.31 -21.54
C ILE A 129 0.39 -21.15 -20.55
N GLY A 130 1.13 -20.07 -20.82
CA GLY A 130 1.08 -18.87 -19.99
C GLY A 130 2.30 -17.97 -20.16
N THR A 131 2.49 -17.49 -21.39
CA THR A 131 3.21 -16.26 -21.74
C THR A 131 4.71 -16.16 -21.44
N ILE A 132 5.50 -16.48 -22.47
CA ILE A 132 6.72 -15.72 -22.81
C ILE A 132 6.83 -15.59 -24.33
N ALA A 133 7.54 -14.55 -24.75
CA ALA A 133 7.92 -14.20 -26.13
C ALA A 133 6.92 -13.36 -26.96
N ALA A 134 6.71 -12.13 -26.49
CA ALA A 134 7.00 -10.97 -27.35
C ALA A 134 8.26 -10.27 -26.79
N GLU A 135 9.37 -10.99 -26.67
CA GLU A 135 10.69 -10.40 -26.44
C GLU A 135 11.27 -10.01 -27.79
N ARG A 136 11.14 -8.72 -28.12
CA ARG A 136 12.12 -8.08 -29.00
C ARG A 136 13.39 -7.90 -28.19
N PRO A 137 14.57 -8.15 -28.77
CA PRO A 137 15.83 -8.03 -28.06
C PRO A 137 16.02 -6.56 -27.67
N VAL A 138 16.02 -6.27 -26.37
CA VAL A 138 16.60 -5.02 -25.89
C VAL A 138 18.08 -5.31 -25.72
N PRO A 139 18.94 -4.66 -26.51
CA PRO A 139 20.37 -4.92 -26.50
C PRO A 139 20.95 -4.60 -25.13
N GLU A 140 22.05 -5.29 -24.84
CA GLU A 140 23.20 -4.77 -24.13
C GLU A 140 23.59 -3.41 -24.74
N THR A 141 22.87 -2.39 -24.31
CA THR A 141 23.26 -0.99 -24.37
C THR A 141 23.33 -0.62 -22.92
N ALA A 142 24.52 -0.19 -22.50
CA ALA A 142 24.72 0.59 -21.30
C ALA A 142 23.44 1.35 -21.02
N ALA A 143 22.75 1.00 -19.93
CA ALA A 143 21.73 1.87 -19.40
C ALA A 143 22.52 3.12 -18.98
N THR A 144 22.65 4.03 -19.94
CA THR A 144 22.38 5.44 -19.75
C THR A 144 20.95 5.48 -19.24
N THR A 145 20.77 5.05 -17.99
CA THR A 145 19.87 5.73 -17.08
C THR A 145 20.27 7.18 -17.29
N SER A 146 19.37 7.98 -17.85
CA SER A 146 19.45 9.40 -17.60
C SER A 146 19.28 9.49 -16.09
N ALA A 147 20.39 9.34 -15.36
CA ALA A 147 20.61 10.08 -14.17
C ALA A 147 20.25 11.50 -14.58
N ALA A 148 19.12 12.00 -14.13
CA ALA A 148 19.06 13.39 -13.76
C ALA A 148 20.09 13.53 -12.62
N SER A 149 21.36 13.50 -13.02
CA SER A 149 22.48 13.90 -12.21
C SER A 149 22.15 15.34 -11.91
N SER A 150 21.82 15.65 -10.67
CA SER A 150 21.56 17.00 -10.18
C SER A 150 22.78 17.93 -10.25
N GLN A 151 23.78 17.55 -11.05
CA GLN A 151 25.00 18.29 -11.35
C GLN A 151 24.61 19.64 -11.96
N GLY A 152 24.53 20.64 -11.08
CA GLY A 152 24.29 22.05 -11.41
C GLY A 152 22.99 22.65 -10.86
N LEU A 153 22.13 21.90 -10.13
CA LEU A 153 20.85 22.43 -9.64
C LEU A 153 20.93 23.19 -8.30
N TYR A 154 21.98 22.95 -7.52
CA TYR A 154 22.08 23.43 -6.15
C TYR A 154 23.41 24.18 -5.95
N GLN A 155 23.35 25.30 -5.22
CA GLN A 155 24.57 25.98 -4.80
C GLN A 155 25.28 25.18 -3.70
N ASP A 156 26.60 25.30 -3.65
CA ASP A 156 27.40 24.68 -2.61
C ASP A 156 27.13 25.39 -1.27
N SER A 157 26.23 24.82 -0.49
CA SER A 157 25.90 25.27 0.86
C SER A 157 25.19 24.18 1.65
N THR A 158 24.93 24.48 2.92
CA THR A 158 24.17 23.60 3.82
C THR A 158 22.73 24.08 3.86
N TYR A 159 21.80 23.19 3.52
CA TYR A 159 20.38 23.43 3.54
C TYR A 159 19.75 22.68 4.70
N THR A 160 18.77 23.29 5.37
CA THR A 160 18.02 22.65 6.44
C THR A 160 16.57 22.55 6.00
N GLY A 161 16.00 21.37 6.14
CA GLY A 161 14.60 21.11 5.86
C GLY A 161 13.96 20.35 7.00
N SER A 162 12.66 20.48 7.11
CA SER A 162 11.89 19.83 8.15
C SER A 162 10.52 19.42 7.65
N ASP A 163 10.17 18.16 7.90
CA ASP A 163 8.86 17.63 7.51
C ASP A 163 8.31 16.72 8.60
N GLN A 164 7.06 16.29 8.44
CA GLN A 164 6.36 15.44 9.38
C GLN A 164 6.94 14.02 9.39
N GLY A 165 7.50 13.61 10.54
CA GLY A 165 7.86 12.23 10.83
C GLY A 165 6.68 11.41 11.35
N TYR A 166 6.95 10.20 11.84
CA TYR A 166 5.89 9.32 12.37
C TYR A 166 5.17 9.89 13.60
N LYS A 167 5.89 10.56 14.50
CA LYS A 167 5.33 11.15 15.73
C LYS A 167 5.23 12.68 15.70
N ASP A 168 6.27 13.33 15.21
CA ASP A 168 6.38 14.79 15.14
C ASP A 168 7.38 15.16 14.04
N THR A 169 7.70 16.43 13.90
CA THR A 169 8.62 16.93 12.89
C THR A 169 10.01 16.28 12.99
N THR A 170 10.53 15.84 11.84
CA THR A 170 11.92 15.41 11.63
C THR A 170 12.64 16.50 10.87
N SER A 171 13.79 16.94 11.37
CA SER A 171 14.61 17.99 10.76
C SER A 171 15.95 17.42 10.32
N VAL A 172 16.35 17.71 9.09
CA VAL A 172 17.58 17.24 8.47
C VAL A 172 18.38 18.41 7.88
N SER A 173 19.70 18.25 7.85
CA SER A 173 20.65 19.17 7.27
C SER A 173 21.38 18.48 6.13
N VAL A 174 21.24 19.00 4.91
CA VAL A 174 21.87 18.46 3.70
C VAL A 174 22.99 19.40 3.28
N THR A 175 24.21 18.88 3.20
CA THR A 175 25.37 19.63 2.71
C THR A 175 25.59 19.28 1.25
N VAL A 176 25.59 20.29 0.39
CA VAL A 176 25.92 20.18 -1.03
C VAL A 176 27.30 20.76 -1.26
N GLU A 177 28.19 19.98 -1.89
CA GLU A 177 29.54 20.42 -2.30
C GLU A 177 29.77 20.01 -3.75
N SER A 178 30.33 20.90 -4.56
CA SER A 178 30.54 20.67 -6.00
C SER A 178 29.27 20.18 -6.72
N SER A 179 28.10 20.74 -6.37
CA SER A 179 26.79 20.33 -6.89
C SER A 179 26.43 18.84 -6.68
N ALA A 180 26.96 18.21 -5.63
CA ALA A 180 26.61 16.86 -5.18
C ALA A 180 26.34 16.83 -3.66
N PHE A 181 25.46 15.94 -3.21
CA PHE A 181 25.20 15.70 -1.79
C PHE A 181 26.44 15.10 -1.13
N SER A 182 27.07 15.87 -0.24
CA SER A 182 28.27 15.49 0.51
C SER A 182 27.88 14.78 1.81
N SER A 183 26.90 15.32 2.54
CA SER A 183 26.40 14.72 3.78
C SER A 183 24.93 15.05 4.04
N ILE A 184 24.25 14.16 4.77
CA ILE A 184 22.91 14.39 5.30
C ILE A 184 22.96 14.06 6.79
N GLU A 185 22.69 15.06 7.63
CA GLU A 185 22.70 14.93 9.09
C GLU A 185 21.29 15.13 9.64
N VAL A 186 20.86 14.26 10.56
CA VAL A 186 19.60 14.46 11.27
C VAL A 186 19.83 15.39 12.45
N LEU A 187 19.16 16.55 12.47
CA LEU A 187 19.24 17.54 13.54
C LEU A 187 18.32 17.16 14.72
N SER A 188 17.08 16.78 14.42
CA SER A 188 16.09 16.38 15.42
C SER A 188 15.07 15.42 14.85
N TYR A 189 14.58 14.50 15.69
CA TYR A 189 13.49 13.60 15.39
C TYR A 189 12.71 13.30 16.67
N ALA A 190 11.39 13.14 16.56
CA ALA A 190 10.53 12.72 17.67
C ALA A 190 10.12 11.24 17.57
N ASP A 191 10.52 10.57 16.50
CA ASP A 191 10.18 9.18 16.20
C ASP A 191 10.81 8.19 17.20
N ASP A 192 10.25 6.98 17.23
CA ASP A 192 10.82 5.89 18.02
C ASP A 192 12.21 5.51 17.49
N ARG A 193 13.22 5.70 18.35
CA ARG A 193 14.64 5.58 18.00
C ARG A 193 14.99 4.33 17.18
N GLN A 194 14.45 3.17 17.54
CA GLN A 194 14.76 1.90 16.85
C GLN A 194 14.31 1.88 15.38
N PHE A 195 13.17 2.49 15.07
CA PHE A 195 12.65 2.57 13.71
C PHE A 195 13.30 3.71 12.94
N PHE A 196 13.52 4.84 13.62
CA PHE A 196 14.18 5.99 13.03
C PHE A 196 15.63 5.70 12.63
N GLU A 197 16.42 5.04 13.49
CA GLU A 197 17.82 4.64 13.17
C GLU A 197 17.88 3.66 11.99
N LYS A 198 16.89 2.75 11.88
CA LYS A 198 16.77 1.83 10.75
C LYS A 198 16.45 2.58 9.44
N ALA A 199 15.52 3.53 9.50
CA ALA A 199 15.18 4.38 8.36
C ALA A 199 16.36 5.25 7.94
N SER A 200 16.95 6.01 8.87
CA SER A 200 18.02 6.98 8.58
C SER A 200 19.26 6.31 7.99
N SER A 201 19.72 5.20 8.56
CA SER A 201 20.91 4.49 8.05
C SER A 201 20.74 3.97 6.62
N THR A 202 19.53 3.56 6.25
CA THR A 202 19.25 3.03 4.91
C THR A 202 18.95 4.16 3.92
N VAL A 203 18.01 5.03 4.25
CA VAL A 203 17.53 6.12 3.38
C VAL A 203 18.65 7.11 3.06
N ILE A 204 19.45 7.52 4.04
CA ILE A 204 20.56 8.46 3.79
C ILE A 204 21.59 7.85 2.83
N THR A 205 21.90 6.56 3.00
CA THR A 205 22.83 5.84 2.11
C THR A 205 22.27 5.74 0.69
N GLU A 206 20.99 5.42 0.56
CA GLU A 206 20.29 5.34 -0.73
C GLU A 206 20.08 6.69 -1.39
N ILE A 207 20.17 7.82 -0.66
CA ILE A 207 20.15 9.16 -1.26
C ILE A 207 21.56 9.53 -1.75
N LEU A 208 22.58 9.30 -0.91
CA LEU A 208 23.96 9.70 -1.20
C LEU A 208 24.59 8.88 -2.34
N SER A 209 24.24 7.60 -2.48
CA SER A 209 24.85 6.72 -3.49
C SER A 209 24.41 7.01 -4.93
N PRO A 210 23.10 7.01 -5.27
CA PRO A 210 22.61 7.40 -6.59
C PRO A 210 22.45 8.92 -6.77
N GLN A 211 22.63 9.71 -5.71
CA GLN A 211 22.38 11.17 -5.71
C GLN A 211 20.93 11.50 -6.11
N SER A 212 19.97 10.75 -5.55
CA SER A 212 18.53 10.87 -5.86
C SER A 212 17.72 11.00 -4.58
N THR A 213 16.70 11.86 -4.60
CA THR A 213 15.70 11.98 -3.53
C THR A 213 14.56 10.97 -3.67
N GLU A 214 14.40 10.35 -4.84
CA GLU A 214 13.42 9.30 -5.10
C GLU A 214 13.97 7.94 -4.68
N VAL A 215 13.93 7.66 -3.37
CA VAL A 215 14.39 6.39 -2.80
C VAL A 215 13.23 5.59 -2.22
N ALA A 216 13.40 4.28 -2.10
CA ALA A 216 12.34 3.41 -1.58
C ALA A 216 12.29 3.45 -0.04
N ALA A 217 11.07 3.48 0.51
CA ALA A 217 10.86 3.43 1.95
C ALA A 217 11.29 2.07 2.57
N VAL A 218 11.80 2.11 3.80
CA VAL A 218 12.30 0.92 4.49
C VAL A 218 11.15 0.12 5.12
N SER A 219 11.10 -1.17 4.85
CA SER A 219 10.08 -2.06 5.43
C SER A 219 10.07 -2.02 6.96
N GLY A 220 8.93 -1.68 7.55
CA GLY A 220 8.73 -1.55 9.00
C GLY A 220 9.22 -0.23 9.60
N ALA A 221 9.73 0.70 8.80
CA ALA A 221 10.05 2.07 9.19
C ALA A 221 9.55 3.09 8.14
N THR A 222 8.47 2.75 7.43
CA THR A 222 7.95 3.47 6.27
C THR A 222 7.71 4.95 6.55
N PHE A 223 7.01 5.28 7.65
CA PHE A 223 6.72 6.67 8.02
C PHE A 223 7.97 7.48 8.35
N SER A 224 8.93 6.88 9.07
CA SER A 224 10.21 7.53 9.35
C SER A 224 11.06 7.68 8.09
N SER A 225 10.96 6.75 7.13
CA SER A 225 11.62 6.89 5.82
C SER A 225 11.00 8.02 5.00
N GLU A 226 9.67 8.10 4.94
CA GLU A 226 8.92 9.15 4.23
C GLU A 226 9.23 10.52 4.81
N GLY A 227 9.23 10.67 6.15
CA GLY A 227 9.57 11.94 6.80
C GLY A 227 11.01 12.40 6.53
N ILE A 228 11.98 11.48 6.43
CA ILE A 228 13.36 11.82 6.06
C ILE A 228 13.43 12.25 4.59
N MET A 229 12.77 11.56 3.67
CA MET A 229 12.77 11.92 2.25
C MET A 229 12.12 13.29 2.02
N ALA A 230 10.98 13.54 2.68
CA ALA A 230 10.27 14.82 2.59
C ALA A 230 11.09 15.96 3.21
N ALA A 231 11.72 15.75 4.37
CA ALA A 231 12.58 16.77 4.98
C ALA A 231 13.84 17.06 4.13
N VAL A 232 14.38 16.06 3.41
CA VAL A 232 15.46 16.27 2.44
C VAL A 232 14.95 17.05 1.23
N GLN A 233 13.74 16.77 0.73
CA GLN A 233 13.14 17.50 -0.37
C GLN A 233 12.90 18.98 -0.01
N ASP A 234 12.32 19.25 1.16
CA ASP A 234 12.12 20.60 1.70
C ASP A 234 13.45 21.37 1.81
N ALA A 235 14.51 20.70 2.31
CA ALA A 235 15.85 21.29 2.35
C ALA A 235 16.33 21.70 0.95
N LEU A 236 16.12 20.85 -0.05
CA LEU A 236 16.58 21.09 -1.41
C LEU A 236 15.75 22.13 -2.17
N GLU A 237 14.44 22.25 -1.89
CA GLU A 237 13.60 23.31 -2.44
C GLU A 237 14.09 24.70 -2.00
N SER A 238 14.59 24.83 -0.77
CA SER A 238 15.19 26.08 -0.28
C SER A 238 16.50 26.46 -0.99
N GLY A 239 17.16 25.48 -1.62
CA GLY A 239 18.47 25.61 -2.26
C GLY A 239 18.49 25.56 -3.78
N ALA A 240 17.34 25.28 -4.40
CA ALA A 240 17.23 25.19 -5.85
C ALA A 240 17.54 26.54 -6.49
N ILE A 241 18.48 26.54 -7.45
CA ILE A 241 18.78 27.73 -8.24
C ILE A 241 17.59 27.96 -9.17
N THR A 242 16.61 28.74 -8.72
CA THR A 242 15.57 29.25 -9.59
C THR A 242 16.26 30.17 -10.60
N GLU A 243 16.35 29.73 -11.85
CA GLU A 243 16.51 30.64 -12.99
C GLU A 243 15.35 31.65 -12.92
N ARG A 244 15.60 32.78 -12.26
CA ARG A 244 14.70 33.93 -12.23
C ARG A 244 14.65 34.51 -13.63
N ALA A 245 13.60 34.18 -14.37
CA ALA A 245 13.08 35.04 -15.41
C ALA A 245 11.73 35.61 -14.94
N ASP A 246 11.79 36.85 -14.46
CA ASP A 246 10.67 37.78 -14.34
C ASP A 246 9.94 37.91 -15.70
N THR A 247 8.62 37.76 -15.73
CA THR A 247 7.66 38.75 -16.30
C THR A 247 6.25 38.15 -16.40
N ARG A 248 5.28 38.97 -15.97
CA ARG A 248 3.83 38.76 -16.00
C ARG A 248 3.24 38.62 -17.41
N SER A 249 2.11 37.93 -17.44
CA SER A 249 0.90 38.13 -18.29
C SER A 249 0.65 37.06 -19.35
N ASN A 250 -0.56 36.48 -19.24
CA ASN A 250 -1.49 36.04 -20.27
C ASN A 250 -0.93 35.90 -21.70
N ASP A 251 -1.07 34.74 -22.32
CA ASP A 251 -2.32 34.43 -23.01
C ASP A 251 -2.35 32.96 -23.45
N ALA A 252 -3.58 32.52 -23.68
CA ALA A 252 -3.96 31.16 -23.98
C ALA A 252 -3.60 30.69 -25.41
N GLN A 253 -3.85 29.40 -25.57
CA GLN A 253 -4.43 28.76 -26.75
C GLN A 253 -3.43 28.02 -27.66
N GLU A 254 -3.23 26.70 -27.56
CA GLU A 254 -4.16 25.55 -27.72
C GLU A 254 -4.06 24.95 -29.13
N SER A 255 -3.90 23.63 -29.17
CA SER A 255 -4.74 22.67 -29.92
C SER A 255 -4.00 21.33 -29.98
N SER A 256 -4.36 20.36 -29.14
CA SER A 256 -5.52 19.43 -29.26
C SER A 256 -5.31 18.42 -30.38
N SER A 257 -5.46 17.12 -30.15
CA SER A 257 -6.74 16.40 -29.98
C SER A 257 -6.41 14.90 -29.83
N ALA A 258 -7.19 13.97 -29.26
CA ALA A 258 -8.57 13.87 -28.78
C ALA A 258 -8.73 12.39 -28.29
N SER A 259 -9.65 11.91 -27.45
CA SER A 259 -10.83 12.38 -26.71
C SER A 259 -11.25 11.18 -25.81
N THR A 260 -11.91 11.23 -24.65
CA THR A 260 -13.11 11.96 -24.19
C THR A 260 -13.19 11.67 -22.68
N LYS A 261 -13.43 12.55 -21.70
CA LYS A 261 -14.39 13.67 -21.58
C LYS A 261 -13.91 14.54 -20.40
N SER A 262 -13.64 15.82 -20.64
CA SER A 262 -13.40 16.84 -19.61
C SER A 262 -14.27 18.04 -19.95
N SER A 263 -14.85 18.66 -18.94
CA SER A 263 -15.38 20.03 -19.00
C SER A 263 -14.87 20.75 -17.76
N SER A 264 -14.21 21.88 -18.01
CA SER A 264 -13.99 22.94 -17.03
C SER A 264 -15.34 23.42 -16.49
N ALA A 265 -15.54 23.25 -15.19
CA ALA A 265 -16.61 23.90 -14.44
C ALA A 265 -16.14 23.98 -12.99
N ALA A 266 -16.61 24.97 -12.25
CA ALA A 266 -16.52 24.96 -10.80
C ALA A 266 -16.94 23.56 -10.30
N GLY A 267 -16.14 22.98 -9.40
CA GLY A 267 -16.27 21.59 -9.00
C GLY A 267 -17.57 21.34 -8.25
N ALA A 268 -17.65 20.27 -7.45
CA ALA A 268 -18.84 19.97 -6.64
C ALA A 268 -19.28 21.14 -5.73
N PHE A 269 -18.41 22.15 -5.55
CA PHE A 269 -18.58 23.34 -4.72
C PHE A 269 -19.05 24.59 -5.49
N ALA A 270 -19.39 24.48 -6.77
CA ALA A 270 -19.78 25.61 -7.62
C ALA A 270 -20.96 26.44 -7.08
N ASP A 271 -21.93 25.75 -6.50
CA ASP A 271 -23.16 26.34 -5.96
C ASP A 271 -23.03 26.74 -4.48
N VAL A 272 -21.84 26.56 -3.89
CA VAL A 272 -21.54 26.95 -2.52
C VAL A 272 -21.08 28.39 -2.51
N ALA A 273 -21.77 29.23 -1.72
CA ALA A 273 -21.40 30.64 -1.59
C ALA A 273 -20.02 30.79 -0.93
N ASP A 274 -19.32 31.86 -1.27
CA ASP A 274 -18.02 32.13 -0.67
C ASP A 274 -18.14 32.39 0.84
N GLY A 275 -17.25 31.79 1.62
CA GLY A 275 -17.28 31.87 3.07
C GLY A 275 -16.51 30.74 3.76
N THR A 276 -16.42 30.84 5.09
CA THR A 276 -15.87 29.79 5.94
C THR A 276 -17.01 28.99 6.55
N TYR A 277 -16.97 27.68 6.35
CA TYR A 277 -17.99 26.74 6.80
C TYR A 277 -17.39 25.75 7.78
N THR A 278 -18.21 25.32 8.73
CA THR A 278 -17.83 24.31 9.71
C THR A 278 -18.79 23.13 9.58
N GLY A 279 -18.23 21.94 9.51
CA GLY A 279 -19.01 20.71 9.44
C GLY A 279 -18.39 19.61 10.29
N SER A 280 -19.19 18.58 10.51
CA SER A 280 -18.87 17.48 11.42
C SER A 280 -19.05 16.13 10.73
N GLY A 281 -18.21 15.17 11.11
CA GLY A 281 -18.22 13.83 10.57
C GLY A 281 -17.82 12.79 11.59
N THR A 282 -18.24 11.55 11.38
CA THR A 282 -18.06 10.43 12.31
C THR A 282 -16.80 9.64 11.94
N GLY A 283 -15.80 9.69 12.81
CA GLY A 283 -14.55 8.93 12.73
C GLY A 283 -14.62 7.54 13.36
N LEU A 284 -13.45 6.97 13.63
CA LEU A 284 -13.32 5.65 14.25
C LEU A 284 -13.70 5.66 15.74
N ARG A 285 -13.26 6.69 16.47
CA ARG A 285 -13.41 6.78 17.93
C ARG A 285 -14.35 7.88 18.39
N GLY A 286 -14.79 8.74 17.47
CA GLY A 286 -15.67 9.84 17.83
C GLY A 286 -15.91 10.81 16.68
N THR A 287 -16.26 12.05 17.03
CA THR A 287 -16.63 13.06 16.03
C THR A 287 -15.41 13.91 15.64
N THR A 288 -15.27 14.15 14.34
CA THR A 288 -14.32 15.09 13.75
C THR A 288 -15.07 16.35 13.35
N THR A 289 -14.47 17.51 13.58
CA THR A 289 -14.97 18.82 13.14
C THR A 289 -13.91 19.51 12.30
N VAL A 290 -14.29 19.94 11.09
CA VAL A 290 -13.41 20.64 10.15
C VAL A 290 -13.96 22.00 9.77
N SER A 291 -13.06 22.93 9.45
CA SER A 291 -13.36 24.23 8.87
C SER A 291 -12.85 24.27 7.44
N GLY A 292 -13.76 24.47 6.50
CA GLY A 292 -13.45 24.64 5.08
C GLY A 292 -13.69 26.08 4.63
N THR A 293 -12.81 26.65 3.80
CA THR A 293 -13.03 27.95 3.17
C THR A 293 -13.33 27.78 1.69
N VAL A 294 -14.39 28.41 1.22
CA VAL A 294 -14.80 28.43 -0.19
C VAL A 294 -14.65 29.85 -0.74
N GLU A 295 -13.97 30.01 -1.87
CA GLU A 295 -13.81 31.27 -2.59
C GLU A 295 -13.99 31.05 -4.10
N GLY A 296 -14.81 31.88 -4.76
CA GLY A 296 -15.15 31.73 -6.17
C GLY A 296 -15.76 30.37 -6.52
N GLY A 297 -16.54 29.78 -5.62
CA GLY A 297 -17.11 28.42 -5.79
C GLY A 297 -16.06 27.30 -5.79
N ARG A 298 -14.92 27.52 -5.12
CA ARG A 298 -13.82 26.55 -4.96
C ARG A 298 -13.38 26.44 -3.52
N VAL A 299 -13.09 25.24 -3.05
CA VAL A 299 -12.48 25.03 -1.73
C VAL A 299 -11.01 25.42 -1.79
N THR A 300 -10.59 26.34 -0.91
CA THR A 300 -9.21 26.86 -0.85
C THR A 300 -8.42 26.31 0.32
N SER A 301 -9.09 26.00 1.43
CA SER A 301 -8.43 25.44 2.62
C SER A 301 -9.40 24.55 3.40
N ILE A 302 -8.84 23.49 3.99
CA ILE A 302 -9.55 22.60 4.92
C ILE A 302 -8.65 22.45 6.14
N THR A 303 -9.18 22.73 7.32
CA THR A 303 -8.44 22.67 8.60
C THR A 303 -9.26 21.91 9.64
N ALA A 304 -8.60 21.14 10.50
CA ALA A 304 -9.30 20.46 11.60
C ALA A 304 -9.44 21.40 12.81
N ILE A 305 -10.67 21.54 13.32
CA ILE A 305 -10.95 22.28 14.56
C ILE A 305 -10.79 21.34 15.76
N SER A 306 -11.36 20.15 15.68
CA SER A 306 -11.28 19.13 16.73
C SER A 306 -11.47 17.74 16.16
N TYR A 307 -10.85 16.74 16.78
CA TYR A 307 -11.00 15.34 16.40
C TYR A 307 -10.81 14.46 17.63
N GLU A 308 -11.51 13.33 17.64
CA GLU A 308 -11.44 12.33 18.72
C GLU A 308 -10.70 11.03 18.28
N ASP A 309 -10.30 10.96 17.01
CA ASP A 309 -9.52 9.87 16.44
C ASP A 309 -8.05 9.89 16.89
N ASP A 310 -7.35 8.78 16.66
CA ASP A 310 -5.90 8.68 16.92
C ASP A 310 -5.13 9.66 16.03
N ALA A 311 -4.44 10.62 16.65
CA ALA A 311 -3.78 11.74 15.97
C ALA A 311 -2.90 11.35 14.76
N PRO A 312 -2.06 10.29 14.79
CA PRO A 312 -1.23 9.92 13.65
C PRO A 312 -2.04 9.52 12.41
N TYR A 313 -3.15 8.80 12.60
CA TYR A 313 -4.01 8.37 11.49
C TYR A 313 -4.87 9.52 10.99
N PHE A 314 -5.37 10.35 11.91
CA PHE A 314 -6.16 11.51 11.57
C PHE A 314 -5.36 12.54 10.77
N GLN A 315 -4.12 12.83 11.18
CA GLN A 315 -3.27 13.80 10.48
C GLN A 315 -2.86 13.30 9.10
N LYS A 316 -2.49 12.01 8.97
CA LYS A 316 -2.22 11.38 7.67
C LYS A 316 -3.42 11.49 6.72
N ALA A 317 -4.63 11.31 7.25
CA ALA A 317 -5.84 11.51 6.46
C ALA A 317 -6.07 12.99 6.13
N LEU A 318 -5.86 13.91 7.08
CA LEU A 318 -6.10 15.33 6.87
C LEU A 318 -5.18 15.93 5.82
N SER A 319 -3.88 15.66 5.87
CA SER A 319 -2.93 16.21 4.90
C SER A 319 -3.24 15.73 3.48
N GLY A 320 -3.36 14.40 3.29
CA GLY A 320 -3.67 13.82 1.98
C GLY A 320 -5.03 14.25 1.44
N MET A 321 -6.07 14.23 2.29
CA MET A 321 -7.44 14.54 1.84
C MET A 321 -7.64 16.05 1.60
N ALA A 322 -7.03 16.92 2.39
CA ALA A 322 -7.15 18.35 2.17
C ALA A 322 -6.56 18.75 0.81
N GLU A 323 -5.40 18.21 0.45
CA GLU A 323 -4.76 18.45 -0.84
C GLU A 323 -5.58 17.88 -2.00
N GLU A 324 -6.03 16.62 -1.87
CA GLU A 324 -6.80 15.95 -2.93
C GLU A 324 -8.15 16.62 -3.18
N ILE A 325 -8.87 17.05 -2.13
CA ILE A 325 -10.16 17.76 -2.26
C ILE A 325 -9.94 19.16 -2.87
N VAL A 326 -8.91 19.89 -2.46
CA VAL A 326 -8.59 21.22 -3.04
C VAL A 326 -8.15 21.08 -4.50
N SER A 327 -7.42 20.03 -4.86
CA SER A 327 -6.98 19.78 -6.23
C SER A 327 -8.13 19.30 -7.13
N ALA A 328 -8.87 18.29 -6.69
CA ALA A 328 -9.96 17.68 -7.45
C ALA A 328 -11.23 18.53 -7.45
N GLN A 329 -11.41 19.42 -6.47
CA GLN A 329 -12.64 20.18 -6.24
C GLN A 329 -13.89 19.27 -6.21
N SER A 330 -13.74 18.09 -5.60
CA SER A 330 -14.76 17.05 -5.52
C SER A 330 -14.64 16.32 -4.17
N LEU A 331 -15.75 15.71 -3.73
CA LEU A 331 -15.77 14.78 -2.60
C LEU A 331 -15.57 13.31 -3.02
N ASP A 332 -15.55 13.04 -4.34
CA ASP A 332 -15.24 11.73 -4.92
C ASP A 332 -13.72 11.55 -5.02
N VAL A 333 -13.08 11.40 -3.87
CA VAL A 333 -11.63 11.21 -3.69
C VAL A 333 -11.36 9.91 -2.93
N ASP A 334 -10.23 9.28 -3.19
CA ASP A 334 -9.92 7.97 -2.60
C ASP A 334 -9.51 8.12 -1.12
N THR A 335 -9.95 7.20 -0.25
CA THR A 335 -9.52 7.25 1.15
C THR A 335 -8.04 6.87 1.32
N VAL A 336 -7.38 7.48 2.31
CA VAL A 336 -5.96 7.21 2.59
C VAL A 336 -5.76 5.81 3.18
N SER A 337 -4.83 5.05 2.61
CA SER A 337 -4.50 3.69 3.07
C SER A 337 -4.05 3.66 4.54
N GLY A 338 -4.73 2.82 5.34
CA GLY A 338 -4.52 2.71 6.78
C GLY A 338 -5.22 3.77 7.63
N ALA A 339 -5.86 4.77 7.02
CA ALA A 339 -6.58 5.85 7.70
C ALA A 339 -8.03 6.02 7.17
N THR A 340 -8.60 4.95 6.61
CA THR A 340 -9.92 4.95 5.95
C THR A 340 -11.03 5.56 6.80
N TYR A 341 -11.11 5.23 8.09
CA TYR A 341 -12.17 5.76 8.98
C TYR A 341 -12.03 7.28 9.17
N SER A 342 -10.81 7.76 9.37
CA SER A 342 -10.53 9.19 9.53
C SER A 342 -10.74 9.95 8.21
N SER A 343 -10.35 9.37 7.06
CA SER A 343 -10.65 9.93 5.73
C SER A 343 -12.15 10.08 5.50
N ASN A 344 -12.94 9.05 5.80
CA ASN A 344 -14.40 9.12 5.68
C ASN A 344 -15.01 10.20 6.60
N SER A 345 -14.46 10.41 7.80
CA SER A 345 -14.93 11.45 8.71
C SER A 345 -14.66 12.87 8.19
N ILE A 346 -13.52 13.06 7.52
CA ILE A 346 -13.16 14.35 6.91
C ILE A 346 -14.07 14.62 5.72
N LEU A 347 -14.30 13.63 4.85
CA LEU A 347 -15.21 13.76 3.71
C LEU A 347 -16.64 14.08 4.15
N GLU A 348 -17.14 13.41 5.18
CA GLU A 348 -18.44 13.71 5.76
C GLU A 348 -18.47 15.12 6.37
N ALA A 349 -17.42 15.53 7.08
CA ALA A 349 -17.36 16.85 7.68
C ALA A 349 -17.29 17.97 6.64
N VAL A 350 -16.60 17.77 5.51
CA VAL A 350 -16.58 18.73 4.39
C VAL A 350 -17.93 18.74 3.67
N ALA A 351 -18.57 17.58 3.50
CA ALA A 351 -19.91 17.48 2.93
C ALA A 351 -20.96 18.22 3.78
N ASP A 352 -20.94 18.01 5.11
CA ASP A 352 -21.79 18.70 6.09
C ASP A 352 -21.55 20.22 6.07
N ALA A 353 -20.28 20.64 6.00
CA ALA A 353 -19.92 22.07 5.91
C ALA A 353 -20.45 22.74 4.65
N THR A 354 -20.41 22.02 3.51
CA THR A 354 -20.75 22.57 2.19
C THR A 354 -22.19 22.26 1.74
N GLY A 355 -22.94 21.47 2.52
CA GLY A 355 -24.30 21.03 2.19
C GLY A 355 -24.37 20.02 1.05
N LEU A 356 -23.28 19.30 0.76
CA LEU A 356 -23.21 18.28 -0.27
C LEU A 356 -23.60 16.90 0.29
N ASP A 357 -24.15 16.05 -0.58
CA ASP A 357 -24.49 14.68 -0.21
C ASP A 357 -23.23 13.80 -0.19
N PHE A 358 -22.94 13.21 0.98
CA PHE A 358 -21.90 12.21 1.15
C PHE A 358 -22.41 11.08 2.06
N THR A 359 -22.09 9.82 1.72
CA THR A 359 -22.47 8.67 2.53
C THR A 359 -21.26 8.13 3.27
N ASN A 360 -21.18 8.37 4.58
CA ASN A 360 -20.10 7.85 5.39
C ASN A 360 -20.23 6.32 5.60
N LEU A 361 -19.28 5.57 5.05
CA LEU A 361 -19.22 4.11 5.16
C LEU A 361 -18.95 3.62 6.60
N ASN A 362 -18.45 4.48 7.49
CA ASN A 362 -18.24 4.16 8.91
C ASN A 362 -19.57 3.84 9.59
N LEU A 363 -20.65 4.56 9.24
CA LEU A 363 -21.98 4.39 9.83
C LEU A 363 -22.68 3.11 9.37
N SER A 364 -22.32 2.58 8.20
CA SER A 364 -22.85 1.32 7.69
C SER A 364 -22.41 0.08 8.48
N ARG A 365 -21.32 0.19 9.27
CA ARG A 365 -20.77 -0.90 10.08
C ARG A 365 -21.33 -0.98 11.50
N THR A 366 -21.89 0.11 12.03
CA THR A 366 -22.45 0.13 13.40
C THR A 366 -23.79 -0.62 13.51
N ALA A 367 -24.45 -0.91 12.38
CA ALA A 367 -25.69 -1.69 12.35
C ALA A 367 -25.49 -3.22 12.29
N GLY A 368 -24.25 -3.70 12.18
CA GLY A 368 -23.94 -5.14 12.07
C GLY A 368 -23.06 -5.63 13.23
N HIS A 369 -23.62 -6.53 14.05
CA HIS A 369 -22.92 -7.33 15.07
C HIS A 369 -22.67 -6.72 16.46
N GLY A 370 -23.56 -5.84 16.94
CA GLY A 370 -23.67 -5.50 18.36
C GLY A 370 -24.34 -6.59 19.19
N GLY A 371 -23.68 -7.75 19.35
CA GLY A 371 -24.03 -8.74 20.37
C GLY A 371 -23.78 -8.15 21.75
N LYS A 372 -24.86 -7.89 22.49
CA LYS A 372 -24.85 -7.41 23.87
C LYS A 372 -24.20 -8.47 24.77
N TRP A 373 -23.11 -8.14 25.44
CA TRP A 373 -22.64 -8.90 26.58
C TRP A 373 -23.32 -8.34 27.84
N ALA A 374 -24.31 -9.09 28.33
CA ALA A 374 -24.88 -8.97 29.66
C ALA A 374 -24.32 -10.09 30.54
#